data_AF-A0A9E4SEF7-F1
#
_entry.id   AF-A0A9E4SEF7-F1
#
_cell.length_a   1.000
_cell.length_b   1.000
_cell.length_c   1.000
_cell.angle_alpha   90.00
_cell.angle_beta   90.00
_cell.angle_gamma   90.00
#
_symmetry.space_group_name_H-M   'P 1'
#
loop_
_entity.id
_entity.type
_entity.pdbx_description
1 polymer ?
#
loop_
_entity_poly.entity_id
_entity_poly.type
_entity_poly.pdbx_seq_one_letter_code
_entity_poly.pdbx_strand_id
1 'polypeptide(L)'
;MSFAHHSRYRGRRSEVRYDPAVHDGCARPQINPLAAVRDAGRRYDASKRPIGPEAILHAAWRHAGLERAEVRGRDGHTYRIVYGGRPGGSVGPDFTDAVVERDDGVVFRGDIEIHVRESDWRAHGHHNDPRYNGVVLHVVAAESKGRPAVKATGASIPLLALN
;
A
#
# COMPACT_ATOMS: atom_id res chain seq x y z
N MET A 1 -52.41 9.30 6.56
CA MET A 1 -51.44 8.68 5.63
C MET A 1 -50.21 9.59 5.62
N SER A 2 -49.24 9.43 6.54
CA SER A 2 -48.00 8.64 6.41
C SER A 2 -47.34 8.86 5.02
N PHE A 3 -46.13 9.38 4.83
CA PHE A 3 -44.89 9.33 5.61
C PHE A 3 -44.00 10.56 5.38
N ALA A 4 -43.19 10.91 6.37
CA ALA A 4 -42.00 11.75 6.23
C ALA A 4 -40.79 10.94 5.74
N HIS A 5 -39.89 11.56 4.96
CA HIS A 5 -38.45 11.49 5.22
C HIS A 5 -37.65 12.57 4.47
N HIS A 6 -36.90 13.36 5.25
CA HIS A 6 -35.74 14.13 4.83
C HIS A 6 -34.65 13.22 4.26
N SER A 7 -33.83 13.72 3.32
CA SER A 7 -32.37 13.66 3.49
C SER A 7 -31.66 14.56 2.47
N ARG A 8 -31.17 15.71 2.96
CA ARG A 8 -30.10 16.47 2.31
C ARG A 8 -28.77 15.90 2.79
N TYR A 9 -27.95 15.32 1.91
CA TYR A 9 -26.54 15.10 2.20
C TYR A 9 -25.69 15.94 1.24
N ARG A 10 -25.37 17.16 1.69
CA ARG A 10 -24.14 17.86 1.26
C ARG A 10 -23.00 17.34 2.13
N GLY A 11 -22.28 16.34 1.65
CA GLY A 11 -21.01 15.91 2.25
C GLY A 11 -19.92 16.94 1.93
N ARG A 12 -19.63 17.79 2.91
CA ARG A 12 -18.53 18.76 2.90
C ARG A 12 -17.21 17.96 2.96
N ARG A 13 -16.40 17.98 1.89
CA ARG A 13 -15.00 17.51 1.97
C ARG A 13 -14.31 18.37 3.03
N SER A 14 -13.92 17.76 4.13
CA SER A 14 -13.01 18.39 5.09
C SER A 14 -11.62 18.42 4.48
N GLU A 15 -11.24 19.54 3.87
CA GLU A 15 -9.84 19.91 3.73
C GLU A 15 -9.28 20.08 5.15
N VAL A 16 -8.44 19.14 5.59
CA VAL A 16 -7.62 19.34 6.78
C VAL A 16 -6.49 20.26 6.35
N ARG A 17 -6.63 21.56 6.64
CA ARG A 17 -5.52 22.53 6.50
C ARG A 17 -4.58 22.35 7.68
N TYR A 18 -3.30 22.13 7.39
CA TYR A 18 -2.22 22.09 8.37
C TYR A 18 -1.90 23.52 8.81
N ASP A 19 -2.01 23.80 10.11
CA ASP A 19 -1.63 25.07 10.74
C ASP A 19 -0.18 24.96 11.24
N PRO A 20 0.77 25.76 10.72
CA PRO A 20 2.19 25.62 11.04
C PRO A 20 2.61 26.25 12.38
N ALA A 21 1.70 26.74 13.22
CA ALA A 21 2.05 27.49 14.43
C ALA A 21 2.18 26.68 15.74
N VAL A 22 2.35 25.36 15.69
CA VAL A 22 2.48 24.54 16.91
C VAL A 22 3.87 23.88 16.98
N HIS A 23 4.87 24.69 17.32
CA HIS A 23 6.14 24.21 17.87
C HIS A 23 6.13 24.40 19.38
N ASP A 24 5.89 23.32 20.12
CA ASP A 24 6.69 22.96 21.29
C ASP A 24 6.27 21.59 21.83
N GLY A 25 7.24 20.71 22.06
CA GLY A 25 7.03 19.45 22.75
C GLY A 25 7.03 18.21 21.85
N CYS A 26 8.02 17.36 22.07
CA CYS A 26 8.15 16.03 21.52
C CYS A 26 6.90 15.17 21.84
N ALA A 27 5.99 15.02 20.89
CA ALA A 27 4.98 13.97 20.89
C ALA A 27 4.69 13.57 19.44
N ARG A 28 5.27 12.45 19.01
CA ARG A 28 4.88 11.79 17.75
C ARG A 28 3.36 11.60 17.78
N PRO A 29 2.59 12.05 16.77
CA PRO A 29 1.18 11.72 16.71
C PRO A 29 1.06 10.19 16.63
N GLN A 30 0.56 9.59 17.71
CA GLN A 30 0.19 8.18 17.71
C GLN A 30 -1.02 8.04 16.78
N ILE A 31 -0.75 7.80 15.50
CA ILE A 31 -1.77 7.30 14.57
C ILE A 31 -2.23 5.98 15.18
N ASN A 32 -3.42 5.94 15.77
CA ASN A 32 -3.98 4.69 16.28
C ASN A 32 -4.20 3.74 15.10
N PRO A 33 -3.39 2.68 14.92
CA PRO A 33 -3.49 1.81 13.75
C PRO A 33 -4.85 1.09 13.72
N LEU A 34 -5.43 0.83 14.90
CA LEU A 34 -6.70 0.12 15.06
C LEU A 34 -7.90 0.93 14.57
N ALA A 35 -7.81 2.27 14.56
CA ALA A 35 -8.91 3.10 14.03
C ALA A 35 -9.05 2.99 12.50
N ALA A 36 -7.98 2.60 11.80
CA ALA A 36 -8.01 2.34 10.35
C ALA A 36 -8.52 0.92 10.00
N VAL A 37 -8.68 0.03 10.99
CA VAL A 37 -8.99 -1.41 10.80
C VAL A 37 -10.50 -1.70 10.82
N ARG A 38 -11.37 -0.69 10.92
CA ARG A 38 -12.84 -0.86 11.00
C ARG A 38 -13.57 -1.21 9.69
N ASP A 39 -12.89 -1.82 8.73
CA ASP A 39 -13.51 -2.38 7.52
C ASP A 39 -12.89 -3.74 7.12
N ALA A 40 -12.86 -4.67 8.08
CA ALA A 40 -12.35 -6.04 7.93
C ALA A 40 -13.31 -6.99 7.19
N GLY A 41 -14.18 -6.47 6.31
CA GLY A 41 -15.25 -7.23 5.66
C GLY A 41 -14.91 -7.85 4.30
N ARG A 42 -13.76 -7.51 3.67
CA ARG A 42 -13.42 -8.10 2.36
C ARG A 42 -12.84 -9.50 2.53
N ARG A 43 -13.61 -10.50 2.10
CA ARG A 43 -13.12 -11.87 1.90
C ARG A 43 -12.08 -11.85 0.77
N TYR A 44 -10.95 -12.48 1.01
CA TYR A 44 -9.91 -12.70 0.00
C TYR A 44 -10.51 -13.49 -1.18
N ASP A 45 -10.44 -12.94 -2.39
CA ASP A 45 -10.95 -13.60 -3.59
C ASP A 45 -9.97 -14.68 -4.05
N ALA A 46 -10.43 -15.92 -4.08
CA ALA A 46 -9.61 -17.08 -4.45
C ALA A 46 -9.18 -17.06 -5.93
N SER A 47 -9.85 -16.28 -6.80
CA SER A 47 -9.52 -16.22 -8.23
C SER A 47 -8.21 -15.47 -8.53
N LYS A 48 -7.73 -14.63 -7.59
CA LYS A 48 -6.44 -13.94 -7.68
C LYS A 48 -5.38 -14.59 -6.77
N ARG A 49 -5.60 -15.82 -6.32
CA ARG A 49 -4.54 -16.55 -5.62
C ARG A 49 -3.40 -16.77 -6.60
N PRO A 50 -2.20 -16.21 -6.33
CA PRO A 50 -1.05 -16.61 -7.12
C PRO A 50 -0.86 -18.11 -6.92
N ILE A 51 -0.35 -18.77 -7.96
CA ILE A 51 -0.02 -20.19 -7.93
C ILE A 51 1.51 -20.30 -7.94
N GLY A 52 2.05 -21.31 -7.26
CA GLY A 52 3.49 -21.53 -7.22
C GLY A 52 4.20 -20.53 -6.30
N PRO A 53 5.41 -20.04 -6.65
CA PRO A 53 6.26 -19.29 -5.72
C PRO A 53 5.64 -17.98 -5.21
N GLU A 54 4.89 -17.26 -6.05
CA GLU A 54 4.23 -16.01 -5.65
C GLU A 54 3.16 -16.24 -4.57
N ALA A 55 2.53 -17.42 -4.57
CA ALA A 55 1.54 -17.80 -3.55
C ALA A 55 2.17 -17.85 -2.16
N ILE A 56 3.41 -18.34 -2.09
CA ILE A 56 4.20 -18.42 -0.87
C ILE A 56 4.56 -17.02 -0.39
N LEU A 57 4.93 -16.12 -1.30
CA LEU A 57 5.24 -14.72 -0.96
C LEU A 57 4.00 -13.98 -0.42
N HIS A 58 2.83 -14.17 -1.03
CA HIS A 58 1.59 -13.56 -0.55
C HIS A 58 1.19 -14.11 0.83
N ALA A 59 1.32 -15.43 1.02
CA ALA A 59 1.07 -16.06 2.30
C ALA A 59 2.04 -15.51 3.36
N ALA A 60 3.34 -15.44 3.04
CA ALA A 60 4.35 -14.87 3.91
C ALA A 60 4.02 -13.41 4.26
N TRP A 61 3.69 -12.57 3.27
CA TRP A 61 3.29 -11.17 3.50
C TRP A 61 2.09 -11.06 4.45
N ARG A 62 1.05 -11.88 4.21
CA ARG A 62 -0.18 -11.89 4.98
C ARG A 62 0.01 -12.39 6.42
N HIS A 63 0.84 -13.41 6.62
CA HIS A 63 1.01 -14.08 7.92
C HIS A 63 2.14 -13.52 8.75
N ALA A 64 3.24 -13.12 8.12
CA ALA A 64 4.41 -12.62 8.81
C ALA A 64 4.21 -11.20 9.32
N GLY A 65 3.27 -10.43 8.72
CA GLY A 65 2.98 -9.06 9.10
C GLY A 65 4.28 -8.32 9.34
N LEU A 66 4.95 -7.91 8.26
CA LEU A 66 6.26 -7.24 8.28
C LEU A 66 6.25 -5.87 9.01
N GLU A 67 5.34 -5.68 9.98
CA GLU A 67 5.45 -4.73 11.06
C GLU A 67 6.91 -4.73 11.54
N ARG A 68 7.66 -3.68 11.16
CA ARG A 68 9.09 -3.45 11.47
C ARG A 68 10.13 -3.98 10.47
N ALA A 69 9.74 -4.47 9.29
CA ALA A 69 10.73 -4.62 8.21
C ALA A 69 11.16 -3.23 7.75
N GLU A 70 12.47 -2.96 7.87
CA GLU A 70 13.13 -1.80 7.30
C GLU A 70 13.81 -2.22 6.01
N VAL A 71 13.57 -1.45 4.95
CA VAL A 71 13.85 -1.88 3.59
C VAL A 71 14.55 -0.77 2.85
N ARG A 72 15.77 -1.02 2.38
CA ARG A 72 16.46 -0.05 1.55
C ARG A 72 15.87 -0.07 0.13
N GLY A 73 15.19 1.00 -0.25
CA GLY A 73 14.79 1.26 -1.61
C GLY A 73 15.99 1.62 -2.49
N ARG A 74 15.84 1.41 -3.80
CA ARG A 74 16.87 1.76 -4.79
C ARG A 74 17.08 3.26 -5.00
N ASP A 75 16.17 4.07 -4.46
CA ASP A 75 16.32 5.51 -4.35
C ASP A 75 17.26 5.92 -3.18
N GLY A 76 17.78 4.95 -2.43
CA GLY A 76 18.71 5.17 -1.33
C GLY A 76 18.05 5.39 0.03
N HIS A 77 16.72 5.46 0.06
CA HIS A 77 15.94 5.62 1.28
C HIS A 77 15.62 4.28 1.93
N THR A 78 15.43 4.29 3.25
CA THR A 78 14.89 3.16 3.98
C THR A 78 13.39 3.34 4.22
N TYR A 79 12.63 2.27 4.01
CA TYR A 79 11.18 2.21 4.14
C TYR A 79 10.80 1.21 5.22
N ARG A 80 9.97 1.65 6.17
CA ARG A 80 9.40 0.84 7.23
C ARG A 80 7.94 0.54 6.93
N ILE A 81 7.57 -0.73 6.93
CA ILE A 81 6.16 -1.13 6.81
C ILE A 81 5.47 -0.90 8.14
N VAL A 82 4.56 0.08 8.19
CA VAL A 82 3.72 0.37 9.36
C VAL A 82 2.49 -0.54 9.35
N TYR A 83 1.93 -0.76 8.16
CA TYR A 83 0.79 -1.65 7.94
C TYR A 83 0.88 -2.25 6.53
N GLY A 84 0.88 -3.57 6.42
CA GLY A 84 1.03 -4.29 5.13
C GLY A 84 -0.18 -4.27 4.20
N GLY A 85 -1.28 -3.62 4.62
CA GLY A 85 -2.52 -3.51 3.85
C GLY A 85 -3.51 -4.66 4.10
N ARG A 86 -4.71 -4.52 3.51
CA ARG A 86 -5.73 -5.57 3.44
C ARG A 86 -5.62 -6.30 2.10
N PRO A 87 -5.91 -7.61 2.03
CA PRO A 87 -5.90 -8.32 0.76
C PRO A 87 -6.80 -7.60 -0.27
N GLY A 88 -6.28 -7.45 -1.48
CA GLY A 88 -6.98 -6.88 -2.62
C GLY A 88 -8.10 -7.78 -3.12
N GLY A 89 -8.86 -7.25 -4.09
CA GLY A 89 -9.92 -8.00 -4.79
C GLY A 89 -9.37 -8.88 -5.92
N SER A 90 -10.27 -9.35 -6.79
CA SER A 90 -9.91 -10.10 -8.01
C SER A 90 -9.10 -9.30 -9.04
N VAL A 91 -9.07 -7.98 -8.89
CA VAL A 91 -8.54 -7.02 -9.85
C VAL A 91 -7.76 -5.94 -9.12
N GLY A 92 -6.65 -5.50 -9.72
CA GLY A 92 -5.79 -4.44 -9.19
C GLY A 92 -4.75 -5.01 -8.22
N PRO A 93 -4.22 -4.20 -7.29
CA PRO A 93 -3.10 -4.60 -6.46
C PRO A 93 -3.37 -5.78 -5.50
N ASP A 94 -2.32 -6.46 -5.06
CA ASP A 94 -2.40 -7.60 -4.13
C ASP A 94 -2.86 -7.23 -2.74
N PHE A 95 -2.42 -6.07 -2.25
CA PHE A 95 -2.84 -5.50 -0.98
C PHE A 95 -3.18 -4.03 -1.14
N THR A 96 -4.21 -3.58 -0.43
CA THR A 96 -4.74 -2.21 -0.48
C THR A 96 -4.67 -1.53 0.87
N ASP A 97 -4.60 -0.20 0.87
CA ASP A 97 -4.53 0.64 2.08
C ASP A 97 -3.36 0.31 3.03
N ALA A 98 -2.23 -0.10 2.46
CA ALA A 98 -0.98 -0.19 3.19
C ALA A 98 -0.48 1.18 3.66
N VAL A 99 0.31 1.17 4.73
CA VAL A 99 0.98 2.34 5.29
C VAL A 99 2.48 2.07 5.36
N VAL A 100 3.26 2.90 4.68
CA VAL A 100 4.71 2.78 4.59
C VAL A 100 5.33 4.10 5.01
N GLU A 101 6.33 4.07 5.88
CA GLU A 101 7.03 5.26 6.34
C GLU A 101 8.47 5.25 5.84
N ARG A 102 8.93 6.36 5.29
CA ARG A 102 10.33 6.52 4.86
C ARG A 102 11.16 7.11 6.00
N ASP A 103 12.47 6.87 5.95
CA ASP A 103 13.45 7.32 6.95
C ASP A 103 13.47 8.82 7.23
N ASP A 104 13.01 9.66 6.30
CA ASP A 104 12.83 11.10 6.47
C ASP A 104 11.49 11.51 7.12
N GLY A 105 10.69 10.52 7.56
CA GLY A 105 9.40 10.73 8.22
C GLY A 105 8.21 10.88 7.27
N VAL A 106 8.41 10.81 5.95
CA VAL A 106 7.30 10.85 4.99
C VAL A 106 6.50 9.55 5.06
N VAL A 107 5.18 9.67 5.24
CA VAL A 107 4.25 8.54 5.30
C VAL A 107 3.45 8.42 4.01
N PHE A 108 3.57 7.27 3.36
CA PHE A 108 2.82 6.89 2.18
C PHE A 108 1.63 6.01 2.59
N ARG A 109 0.46 6.32 2.00
CA ARG A 109 -0.73 5.47 2.05
C ARG A 109 -1.08 5.04 0.63
N GLY A 110 -1.24 3.75 0.41
CA GLY A 110 -1.55 3.22 -0.91
C GLY A 110 -1.49 1.70 -0.95
N ASP A 111 -1.14 1.15 -2.10
CA ASP A 111 -1.24 -0.28 -2.35
C ASP A 111 0.12 -0.96 -2.41
N ILE A 112 0.13 -2.29 -2.31
CA ILE A 112 1.33 -3.12 -2.44
C ILE A 112 1.05 -4.17 -3.51
N GLU A 113 2.04 -4.35 -4.39
CA GLU A 113 2.07 -5.44 -5.35
C GLU A 113 3.27 -6.34 -5.09
N ILE A 114 3.10 -7.65 -5.20
CA ILE A 114 4.10 -8.66 -4.90
C ILE A 114 4.34 -9.49 -6.16
N HIS A 115 5.61 -9.74 -6.48
CA HIS A 115 5.98 -10.61 -7.58
C HIS A 115 7.15 -11.50 -7.21
N VAL A 116 7.44 -12.53 -8.01
CA VAL A 116 8.70 -13.26 -7.87
C VAL A 116 9.86 -12.41 -8.36
N ARG A 117 9.71 -11.74 -9.50
CA ARG A 117 10.75 -10.90 -10.11
C ARG A 117 10.27 -9.48 -10.35
N GLU A 118 11.22 -8.56 -10.34
CA GLU A 118 10.96 -7.15 -10.65
C GLU A 118 10.43 -6.94 -12.07
N SER A 119 10.90 -7.77 -13.01
CA SER A 119 10.47 -7.74 -14.42
C SER A 119 8.99 -8.01 -14.60
N ASP A 120 8.38 -8.73 -13.65
CA ASP A 120 6.99 -9.18 -13.75
C ASP A 120 6.02 -8.00 -13.71
N TRP A 121 6.40 -6.88 -13.08
CA TRP A 121 5.67 -5.62 -13.15
C TRP A 121 5.39 -5.16 -14.59
N ARG A 122 6.41 -5.26 -15.46
CA ARG A 122 6.26 -4.93 -16.88
C ARG A 122 5.64 -6.06 -17.66
N ALA A 123 6.00 -7.31 -17.38
CA ALA A 123 5.47 -8.48 -18.08
C ALA A 123 3.95 -8.59 -17.93
N HIS A 124 3.40 -8.24 -16.77
CA HIS A 124 1.97 -8.19 -16.49
C HIS A 124 1.28 -6.91 -16.96
N GLY A 125 2.03 -5.94 -17.51
CA GLY A 125 1.46 -4.71 -18.06
C GLY A 125 1.04 -3.65 -17.02
N HIS A 126 1.38 -3.82 -15.73
CA HIS A 126 0.97 -2.89 -14.67
C HIS A 126 1.46 -1.46 -14.89
N HIS A 127 2.61 -1.29 -15.53
CA HIS A 127 3.15 0.00 -15.95
C HIS A 127 2.24 0.80 -16.91
N ASN A 128 1.23 0.18 -17.53
CA ASN A 128 0.27 0.84 -18.41
C ASN A 128 -1.15 0.85 -17.84
N ASP A 129 -1.35 0.33 -16.63
CA ASP A 129 -2.66 0.10 -16.05
C ASP A 129 -2.94 1.06 -14.89
N PRO A 130 -3.91 1.99 -15.04
CA PRO A 130 -4.23 2.96 -14.00
C PRO A 130 -4.66 2.35 -12.67
N ARG A 131 -5.14 1.10 -12.66
CA ARG A 131 -5.51 0.38 -11.43
C ARG A 131 -4.34 0.21 -10.46
N TYR A 132 -3.11 0.29 -10.96
CA TYR A 132 -1.87 0.13 -10.19
C TYR A 132 -1.22 1.46 -9.82
N ASN A 133 -1.82 2.61 -10.16
CA ASN A 133 -1.27 3.92 -9.80
C ASN A 133 -1.26 4.18 -8.28
N GLY A 134 -2.09 3.45 -7.53
CA GLY A 134 -2.12 3.48 -6.07
C GLY A 134 -0.94 2.76 -5.41
N VAL A 135 -0.17 1.94 -6.14
CA VAL A 135 0.93 1.15 -5.56
C VAL A 135 2.03 2.06 -5.03
N VAL A 136 2.38 1.92 -3.76
CA VAL A 136 3.45 2.68 -3.08
C VAL A 136 4.68 1.82 -2.78
N LEU A 137 4.58 0.50 -2.94
CA LEU A 137 5.68 -0.43 -2.77
C LEU A 137 5.50 -1.65 -3.68
N HIS A 138 6.55 -2.00 -4.41
CA HIS A 138 6.63 -3.27 -5.14
C HIS A 138 7.52 -4.23 -4.36
N VAL A 139 7.01 -5.41 -4.02
CA VAL A 139 7.72 -6.44 -3.26
C VAL A 139 8.13 -7.56 -4.22
N VAL A 140 9.36 -8.03 -4.11
CA VAL A 140 9.88 -9.14 -4.90
C VAL A 140 10.60 -10.18 -4.05
N ALA A 141 10.63 -11.43 -4.50
CA ALA A 141 11.37 -12.48 -3.81
C ALA A 141 12.87 -12.17 -3.70
N ALA A 142 13.47 -11.66 -4.78
CA ALA A 142 14.88 -11.29 -4.79
C ALA A 142 15.14 -10.08 -5.68
N GLU A 143 16.10 -9.25 -5.26
CA GLU A 143 16.53 -8.10 -6.04
C GLU A 143 17.19 -8.57 -7.35
N SER A 144 16.94 -7.82 -8.42
CA SER A 144 17.60 -7.97 -9.70
C SER A 144 18.15 -6.60 -10.15
N LYS A 145 19.15 -6.57 -11.04
CA LYS A 145 19.62 -5.32 -11.66
C LYS A 145 18.64 -4.80 -12.74
N GLY A 146 17.35 -5.06 -12.57
CA GLY A 146 16.28 -4.73 -13.50
C GLY A 146 15.96 -3.24 -13.48
N ARG A 147 15.09 -2.81 -14.38
CA ARG A 147 14.57 -1.44 -14.40
C ARG A 147 13.59 -1.24 -13.22
N PRO A 148 13.58 -0.08 -12.54
CA PRO A 148 12.59 0.22 -11.53
C PRO A 148 11.16 0.04 -12.04
N ALA A 149 10.27 -0.39 -11.15
CA ALA A 149 8.84 -0.39 -11.40
C ALA A 149 8.36 1.05 -11.51
N VAL A 150 7.50 1.31 -12.50
CA VAL A 150 6.94 2.64 -12.77
C VAL A 150 5.44 2.51 -12.98
N LYS A 151 4.69 3.46 -12.45
CA LYS A 151 3.24 3.59 -12.63
C LYS A 151 2.91 4.00 -14.06
N ALA A 152 1.64 3.93 -14.44
CA ALA A 152 1.16 4.50 -15.69
C ALA A 152 1.36 6.03 -15.78
N THR A 153 1.50 6.69 -14.62
CA THR A 153 1.86 8.11 -14.53
C THR A 153 3.36 8.38 -14.78
N GLY A 154 4.18 7.34 -14.91
CA GLY A 154 5.65 7.43 -15.02
C GLY A 154 6.38 7.54 -13.68
N ALA A 155 5.66 7.71 -12.55
CA ALA A 155 6.29 7.77 -11.24
C ALA A 155 6.91 6.42 -10.82
N SER A 156 8.14 6.46 -10.31
CA SER A 156 8.84 5.29 -9.79
C SER A 156 8.18 4.75 -8.52
N ILE A 157 8.27 3.44 -8.34
CA ILE A 157 7.78 2.73 -7.16
C ILE A 157 9.00 2.17 -6.42
N PRO A 158 9.13 2.44 -5.10
CA PRO A 158 10.11 1.79 -4.26
C PRO A 158 10.01 0.27 -4.34
N LEU A 159 11.17 -0.41 -4.28
CA LEU A 159 11.25 -1.86 -4.32
C LEU A 159 11.67 -2.41 -2.96
N LEU A 160 10.99 -3.47 -2.51
CA LEU A 160 11.41 -4.35 -1.43
C LEU A 160 11.79 -5.72 -2.00
N ALA A 161 13.03 -6.15 -1.83
CA ALA A 161 13.43 -7.54 -2.06
C ALA A 161 13.45 -8.34 -0.74
N LEU A 162 12.95 -9.57 -0.77
CA LEU A 162 12.88 -10.48 0.39
C LEU A 162 14.04 -11.49 0.45
N ASN A 163 15.09 -11.26 -0.34
CA ASN A 163 16.21 -12.17 -0.62
C ASN A 163 16.94 -12.70 0.61
#